data_AF-A0A532TSJ5-F1
#
_entry.id   AF-A0A532TSJ5-F1
#
_cell.length_a   1.000
_cell.length_b   1.000
_cell.length_c   1.000
_cell.angle_alpha   90.00
_cell.angle_beta   90.00
_cell.angle_gamma   90.00
#
_symmetry.space_group_name_H-M   'P 1'
#
loop_
_entity.id
_entity.type
_entity.pdbx_description
1 polymer ?
#
loop_
_entity_poly.entity_id
_entity_poly.type
_entity_poly.pdbx_seq_one_letter_code
_entity_poly.pdbx_strand_id
1 'polypeptide(L)'
;MEKQTLLIIGLIGGILAVVGVFLPWIGRSYMGGWSAGGLSDSGWNLRTTRVISFYSPYPALAGGIIALLGGFALLNGKRPVGFLLPIGGITAIAGGLWGYFDVSAYLSRVVTIPELHLSSSYGFYICIVGGVLALIGGTLSLKTK
;
A
#
# COMPACT_ATOMS: atom_id res chain seq x y z
N MET A 1 -15.06 4.18 -21.71
CA MET A 1 -14.31 5.14 -20.88
C MET A 1 -13.23 5.77 -21.73
N GLU A 2 -13.04 7.07 -21.57
CA GLU A 2 -11.97 7.78 -22.25
C GLU A 2 -10.61 7.38 -21.68
N LYS A 3 -9.57 7.32 -22.52
CA LYS A 3 -8.20 6.93 -22.12
C LYS A 3 -7.68 7.81 -20.98
N GLN A 4 -8.02 9.09 -21.00
CA GLN A 4 -7.67 10.03 -19.93
C GLN A 4 -8.28 9.62 -18.58
N THR A 5 -9.53 9.16 -18.56
CA THR A 5 -10.18 8.68 -17.32
C THR A 5 -9.44 7.48 -16.72
N LEU A 6 -8.98 6.54 -17.55
CA LEU A 6 -8.21 5.37 -17.09
C LEU A 6 -6.86 5.77 -16.49
N LEU A 7 -6.18 6.74 -17.10
CA LEU A 7 -4.91 7.28 -16.59
C LEU A 7 -5.10 8.01 -15.27
N ILE A 8 -6.15 8.80 -15.13
CA ILE A 8 -6.49 9.50 -13.89
C ILE A 8 -6.76 8.48 -12.77
N ILE A 9 -7.52 7.42 -13.05
CA ILE A 9 -7.76 6.32 -12.09
C ILE A 9 -6.44 5.67 -11.67
N GLY A 10 -5.54 5.40 -12.63
CA GLY A 10 -4.23 4.84 -12.32
C GLY A 10 -3.36 5.76 -11.45
N LEU A 11 -3.38 7.07 -11.73
CA LEU A 11 -2.67 8.07 -10.95
C LEU A 11 -3.21 8.16 -9.51
N ILE A 12 -4.54 8.21 -9.35
CA ILE A 12 -5.20 8.15 -8.04
C ILE A 12 -4.78 6.88 -7.30
N GLY A 13 -4.70 5.74 -8.01
CA GLY A 13 -4.17 4.50 -7.47
C GLY A 13 -2.76 4.63 -6.90
N GLY A 14 -1.84 5.26 -7.65
CA GLY A 14 -0.49 5.56 -7.18
C GLY A 14 -0.46 6.45 -5.94
N ILE A 15 -1.29 7.50 -5.89
CA ILE A 15 -1.41 8.39 -4.72
C ILE A 15 -1.88 7.59 -3.51
N LEU A 16 -2.93 6.80 -3.65
CA LEU A 16 -3.46 5.97 -2.57
C LEU A 16 -2.41 4.97 -2.06
N ALA A 17 -1.64 4.34 -2.97
CA ALA A 17 -0.56 3.44 -2.57
C ALA A 17 0.52 4.13 -1.72
N VAL A 18 0.90 5.37 -2.06
CA VAL A 18 1.86 6.15 -1.27
C VAL A 18 1.27 6.57 0.07
N VAL A 19 0.06 7.14 0.06
CA VAL A 19 -0.60 7.62 1.29
C VAL A 19 -0.87 6.46 2.25
N GLY A 20 -1.29 5.30 1.73
CA GLY A 20 -1.58 4.11 2.52
C GLY A 20 -0.42 3.66 3.39
N VAL A 21 0.84 3.86 2.97
CA VAL A 21 2.05 3.55 3.76
C VAL A 21 2.12 4.35 5.07
N PHE A 22 1.66 5.59 5.05
CA PHE A 22 1.68 6.50 6.20
C PHE A 22 0.42 6.38 7.06
N LEU A 23 -0.60 5.67 6.58
CA LEU A 23 -1.80 5.37 7.33
C LEU A 23 -1.62 4.12 8.20
N PRO A 24 -2.49 3.90 9.19
CA PRO A 24 -2.46 2.72 10.04
C PRO A 24 -2.57 1.40 9.26
N TRP A 25 -1.59 0.52 9.43
CA TRP A 25 -1.59 -0.82 8.82
C TRP A 25 -2.13 -1.88 9.77
N ILE A 26 -1.87 -1.74 11.06
CA ILE A 26 -2.24 -2.71 12.08
C ILE A 26 -2.90 -1.99 13.26
N GLY A 27 -4.06 -2.51 13.64
CA GLY A 27 -4.76 -2.16 14.87
C GLY A 27 -4.44 -3.18 15.96
N ARG A 28 -4.26 -2.70 17.18
CA ARG A 28 -4.08 -3.53 18.38
C ARG A 28 -5.26 -3.32 19.30
N SER A 29 -5.95 -4.40 19.66
CA SER A 29 -7.05 -4.37 20.64
C SER A 29 -6.80 -5.37 21.76
N TYR A 30 -6.97 -4.92 23.01
CA TYR A 30 -6.96 -5.76 24.21
C TYR A 30 -8.41 -6.10 24.60
N MET A 31 -8.72 -7.36 24.91
CA MET A 31 -10.06 -7.74 25.39
C MET A 31 -10.35 -7.08 26.74
N GLY A 32 -11.44 -6.30 26.84
CA GLY A 32 -11.86 -5.65 28.10
C GLY A 32 -12.40 -4.22 27.95
N GLY A 33 -12.25 -3.60 26.79
CA GLY A 33 -12.84 -2.29 26.55
C GLY A 33 -13.09 -2.05 25.07
N TRP A 34 -14.36 -2.00 24.69
CA TRP A 34 -14.82 -1.44 23.40
C TRP A 34 -14.49 0.07 23.24
N SER A 35 -13.69 0.67 24.14
CA SER A 35 -13.47 2.13 24.19
C SER A 35 -12.10 2.60 24.71
N ALA A 36 -11.03 1.79 24.69
CA ALA A 36 -9.70 2.26 25.08
C ALA A 36 -8.71 2.19 23.90
N GLY A 37 -8.72 3.24 23.08
CA GLY A 37 -7.67 3.63 22.13
C GLY A 37 -6.82 2.49 21.56
N GLY A 38 -7.36 1.72 20.62
CA GLY A 38 -6.56 0.77 19.88
C GLY A 38 -5.39 1.50 19.23
N LEU A 39 -4.17 1.23 19.68
CA LEU A 39 -2.98 1.84 19.12
C LEU A 39 -2.85 1.34 17.68
N SER A 40 -3.03 2.26 16.74
CA SER A 40 -2.97 2.00 15.32
C SER A 40 -1.61 2.50 14.83
N ASP A 41 -0.73 1.58 14.46
CA ASP A 41 0.60 1.96 13.97
C ASP A 41 0.57 2.06 12.44
N SER A 42 1.13 3.16 11.91
CA SER A 42 1.31 3.29 10.46
C SER A 42 2.40 2.33 9.96
N GLY A 43 2.31 1.95 8.67
CA GLY A 43 3.36 1.16 8.03
C GLY A 43 4.75 1.78 8.20
N TRP A 44 4.82 3.11 8.11
CA TRP A 44 6.04 3.88 8.36
C TRP A 44 6.52 3.79 9.83
N ASN A 45 5.64 4.00 10.81
CA ASN A 45 6.02 3.97 12.23
C ASN A 45 6.44 2.57 12.70
N LEU A 46 5.82 1.53 12.15
CA LEU A 46 6.20 0.13 12.40
C LEU A 46 7.67 -0.13 12.02
N ARG A 47 8.20 0.59 11.02
CA ARG A 47 9.62 0.57 10.64
C ARG A 47 10.50 1.38 11.59
N THR A 48 10.15 2.65 11.82
CA THR A 48 11.04 3.59 12.53
C THR A 48 11.15 3.30 14.02
N THR A 49 10.17 2.63 14.61
CA THR A 49 10.06 2.44 16.06
C THR A 49 10.67 1.11 16.55
N ARG A 50 11.08 0.19 15.68
CA ARG A 50 11.65 -1.12 16.09
C ARG A 50 12.99 -1.42 15.43
N VAL A 51 14.00 -1.61 16.28
CA VAL A 51 15.45 -1.74 15.96
C VAL A 51 15.83 -3.09 15.30
N ILE A 52 14.90 -4.05 15.15
CA ILE A 52 15.28 -5.44 14.86
C ILE A 52 14.38 -6.11 13.81
N SER A 53 13.87 -5.36 12.84
CA SER A 53 13.27 -6.04 11.69
C SER A 53 13.50 -5.38 10.35
N PHE A 54 13.65 -6.23 9.34
CA PHE A 54 13.65 -5.94 7.91
C PHE A 54 12.25 -5.56 7.37
N TYR A 55 11.21 -5.44 8.20
CA TYR A 55 9.87 -4.99 7.81
C TYR A 55 9.99 -3.67 7.04
N SER A 56 9.57 -3.67 5.79
CA SER A 56 9.70 -2.49 4.94
C SER A 56 8.38 -2.24 4.24
N PRO A 57 7.68 -1.14 4.58
CA PRO A 57 6.70 -0.59 3.66
C PRO A 57 7.36 -0.05 2.38
N TYR A 58 8.70 -0.08 2.28
CA TYR A 58 9.45 0.43 1.14
C TYR A 58 9.07 -0.17 -0.21
N PRO A 59 8.79 -1.48 -0.39
CA PRO A 59 8.34 -1.97 -1.67
C PRO A 59 6.94 -1.44 -2.01
N ALA A 60 6.06 -1.28 -1.01
CA ALA A 60 4.75 -0.65 -1.21
C ALA A 60 4.89 0.82 -1.64
N LEU A 61 5.75 1.56 -0.95
CA LEU A 61 6.07 2.96 -1.23
C LEU A 61 6.74 3.15 -2.60
N ALA A 62 7.75 2.33 -2.90
CA ALA A 62 8.46 2.34 -4.17
C ALA A 62 7.51 2.00 -5.31
N GLY A 63 6.63 1.01 -5.13
CA GLY A 63 5.57 0.70 -6.08
C GLY A 63 4.63 1.89 -6.33
N GLY A 64 4.18 2.55 -5.26
CA GLY A 64 3.38 3.77 -5.35
C GLY A 64 4.08 4.91 -6.12
N ILE A 65 5.36 5.17 -5.81
CA ILE A 65 6.16 6.18 -6.51
C ILE A 65 6.36 5.83 -7.99
N ILE A 66 6.69 4.57 -8.30
CA ILE A 66 6.83 4.09 -9.68
C ILE A 66 5.50 4.24 -10.43
N ALA A 67 4.37 3.94 -9.78
CA ALA A 67 3.04 4.12 -10.35
C ALA A 67 2.74 5.60 -10.64
N LEU A 68 3.09 6.51 -9.72
CA LEU A 68 2.96 7.95 -9.92
C LEU A 68 3.80 8.43 -11.11
N LEU A 69 5.07 8.04 -11.18
CA LEU A 69 5.96 8.41 -12.29
C LEU A 69 5.42 7.90 -13.63
N GLY A 70 4.92 6.65 -13.67
CA GLY A 70 4.27 6.08 -14.85
C GLY A 70 3.00 6.83 -15.27
N GLY A 71 2.15 7.19 -14.30
CA GLY A 71 0.93 7.96 -14.52
C GLY A 71 1.22 9.35 -15.08
N PHE A 72 2.14 10.10 -14.46
CA PHE A 72 2.56 11.42 -14.94
C PHE A 72 3.19 11.34 -16.33
N ALA A 73 4.01 10.32 -16.60
CA ALA A 73 4.64 10.19 -17.89
C ALA A 73 3.63 9.88 -19.00
N LEU A 74 2.62 9.04 -18.73
CA LEU A 74 1.54 8.74 -19.66
C LEU A 74 0.66 9.95 -19.96
N LEU A 75 0.33 10.76 -18.94
CA LEU A 75 -0.41 12.02 -19.12
C LEU A 75 0.35 13.03 -19.99
N ASN A 76 1.69 13.05 -19.90
CA ASN A 76 2.56 13.85 -20.76
C ASN A 76 2.83 13.22 -22.14
N GLY A 77 2.11 12.16 -22.52
CA GLY A 77 2.26 11.50 -23.82
C GLY A 77 3.51 10.62 -23.97
N LYS A 78 4.30 10.43 -22.90
CA LYS A 78 5.51 9.59 -22.92
C LYS A 78 5.15 8.10 -22.80
N ARG A 79 4.70 7.53 -23.93
CA ARG A 79 4.36 6.11 -24.08
C ARG A 79 5.46 5.10 -23.68
N PRO A 80 6.77 5.30 -23.96
CA PRO A 80 7.76 4.25 -23.69
C PRO A 80 7.90 3.91 -22.21
N VAL A 81 7.51 4.80 -21.29
CA VAL A 81 7.56 4.58 -19.84
C VAL A 81 6.19 4.23 -19.25
N GLY A 82 5.18 4.00 -20.08
CA GLY A 82 3.82 3.71 -19.64
C GLY A 82 3.66 2.39 -18.90
N PHE A 83 4.59 1.45 -19.09
CA PHE A 83 4.63 0.20 -18.34
C PHE A 83 4.98 0.40 -16.84
N LEU A 84 5.52 1.56 -16.46
CA LEU A 84 5.82 1.87 -15.06
C LEU A 84 4.55 1.92 -14.22
N LEU A 85 3.43 2.38 -14.77
CA LEU A 85 2.16 2.47 -14.04
C LEU A 85 1.67 1.09 -13.54
N PRO A 86 1.52 0.05 -14.40
CA PRO A 86 1.12 -1.27 -13.93
C PRO A 86 2.21 -1.99 -13.12
N ILE A 87 3.51 -1.80 -13.45
CA ILE A 87 4.59 -2.38 -12.64
C ILE A 87 4.56 -1.81 -11.22
N GLY A 88 4.44 -0.49 -11.09
CA GLY A 88 4.32 0.18 -9.79
C GLY A 88 3.12 -0.33 -8.99
N GLY A 89 1.98 -0.55 -9.65
CA GLY A 89 0.80 -1.17 -9.03
C GLY A 89 1.06 -2.58 -8.48
N ILE A 90 1.71 -3.45 -9.26
CA ILE A 90 2.08 -4.81 -8.82
C ILE A 90 3.05 -4.75 -7.64
N THR A 91 4.09 -3.92 -7.73
CA THR A 91 5.07 -3.74 -6.65
C THR A 91 4.40 -3.19 -5.39
N ALA A 92 3.41 -2.30 -5.52
CA ALA A 92 2.64 -1.77 -4.39
C ALA A 92 1.83 -2.87 -3.69
N ILE A 93 1.14 -3.72 -4.45
CA ILE A 93 0.36 -4.86 -3.93
C ILE A 93 1.28 -5.87 -3.23
N ALA A 94 2.32 -6.32 -3.92
CA ALA A 94 3.25 -7.31 -3.40
C ALA A 94 3.97 -6.80 -2.14
N GLY A 95 4.38 -5.53 -2.17
CA GLY A 95 4.99 -4.86 -1.02
C GLY A 95 4.05 -4.68 0.16
N GLY A 96 2.79 -4.34 -0.10
CA GLY A 96 1.74 -4.22 0.91
C GLY A 96 1.45 -5.56 1.60
N LEU A 97 1.25 -6.62 0.81
CA LEU A 97 1.01 -7.98 1.31
C LEU A 97 2.20 -8.50 2.11
N TRP A 98 3.42 -8.39 1.56
CA TRP A 98 4.63 -8.81 2.24
C TRP A 98 4.76 -8.09 3.58
N GLY A 99 4.71 -6.75 3.57
CA GLY A 99 4.85 -5.96 4.79
C GLY A 99 3.81 -6.31 5.84
N TYR A 100 2.55 -6.54 5.45
CA TYR A 100 1.50 -6.93 6.39
C TYR A 100 1.74 -8.31 7.03
N PHE A 101 2.01 -9.34 6.22
CA PHE A 101 2.23 -10.69 6.74
C PHE A 101 3.46 -10.79 7.62
N ASP A 102 4.53 -10.10 7.24
CA ASP A 102 5.80 -10.12 7.95
C ASP A 102 5.64 -9.44 9.33
N VAL A 103 4.95 -8.29 9.40
CA VAL A 103 4.65 -7.64 10.69
C VAL A 103 3.68 -8.47 11.54
N SER A 104 2.66 -9.08 10.92
CA SER A 104 1.69 -9.93 11.63
C SER A 104 2.37 -11.16 12.24
N ALA A 105 3.27 -11.81 11.50
CA ALA A 105 4.04 -12.97 11.97
C ALA A 105 5.03 -12.62 13.09
N TYR A 106 5.49 -11.38 13.15
CA TYR A 106 6.36 -10.91 14.22
C TYR A 106 5.59 -10.56 15.49
N LEU A 107 4.50 -9.82 15.37
CA LEU A 107 3.69 -9.42 16.51
C LEU A 107 3.10 -10.65 17.21
N SER A 108 2.75 -11.71 16.47
CA SER A 108 2.31 -12.98 17.05
C SER A 108 3.41 -13.74 17.80
N ARG A 109 4.70 -13.50 17.48
CA ARG A 109 5.84 -14.10 18.20
C ARG A 109 6.27 -13.31 19.43
N VAL A 110 6.19 -11.98 19.36
CA VAL A 110 6.67 -11.10 20.43
C VAL A 110 5.60 -10.81 21.48
N VAL A 111 4.32 -10.77 21.09
CA VAL A 111 3.23 -10.53 22.04
C VAL A 111 2.63 -11.86 22.47
N THR A 112 3.13 -12.40 23.57
CA THR A 112 2.62 -13.62 24.23
C THR A 112 1.42 -13.33 25.14
N ILE A 113 0.69 -12.24 24.91
CA ILE A 113 -0.49 -11.89 25.70
C ILE A 113 -1.68 -12.58 25.03
N PRO A 114 -2.37 -13.53 25.71
CA PRO A 114 -3.47 -14.32 25.13
C PRO A 114 -4.69 -13.51 24.67
N GLU A 115 -4.69 -12.19 24.93
CA GLU A 115 -5.82 -11.28 24.68
C GLU A 115 -5.54 -10.22 23.60
N LEU A 116 -4.36 -10.25 22.95
CA LEU A 116 -4.06 -9.30 21.88
C LEU A 116 -4.62 -9.78 20.54
N HIS A 117 -5.67 -9.12 20.05
CA HIS A 117 -6.16 -9.31 18.69
C HIS A 117 -5.48 -8.33 17.74
N LEU A 118 -4.77 -8.87 16.75
CA LEU A 118 -4.22 -8.11 15.63
C LEU A 118 -5.28 -8.00 14.54
N SER A 119 -5.59 -6.77 14.13
CA SER A 119 -6.49 -6.51 13.00
C SER A 119 -5.76 -5.70 11.93
N SER A 120 -6.05 -6.00 10.67
CA SER A 120 -5.67 -5.14 9.54
C SER A 120 -6.40 -3.80 9.65
N SER A 121 -5.66 -2.72 9.45
CA SER A 121 -6.21 -1.36 9.43
C SER A 121 -6.30 -0.81 8.02
N TYR A 122 -7.01 0.30 7.87
CA TYR A 122 -7.38 0.89 6.59
C TYR A 122 -6.20 1.28 5.69
N GLY A 123 -5.04 1.63 6.25
CA GLY A 123 -3.84 1.97 5.48
C GLY A 123 -3.31 0.80 4.63
N PHE A 124 -3.37 -0.43 5.16
CA PHE A 124 -3.06 -1.63 4.39
C PHE A 124 -4.01 -1.78 3.20
N TYR A 125 -5.32 -1.67 3.44
CA TYR A 125 -6.32 -1.79 2.37
C TYR A 125 -6.18 -0.68 1.33
N ILE A 126 -5.87 0.55 1.74
CA ILE A 126 -5.64 1.67 0.84
C ILE A 126 -4.42 1.43 -0.07
N CYS A 127 -3.35 0.80 0.45
CA CYS A 127 -2.21 0.38 -0.38
C CYS A 127 -2.62 -0.63 -1.46
N ILE A 128 -3.38 -1.66 -1.08
CA ILE A 128 -3.83 -2.70 -2.02
C ILE A 128 -4.79 -2.13 -3.06
N VAL A 129 -5.81 -1.39 -2.63
CA VAL A 129 -6.77 -0.74 -3.54
C VAL A 129 -6.05 0.23 -4.47
N GLY A 130 -5.12 1.03 -3.95
CA GLY A 130 -4.30 1.93 -4.74
C GLY A 130 -3.48 1.19 -5.81
N GLY A 131 -2.81 0.10 -5.43
CA GLY A 131 -2.06 -0.74 -6.35
C GLY A 131 -2.94 -1.39 -7.42
N VAL A 132 -4.16 -1.84 -7.07
CA VAL A 132 -5.13 -2.41 -8.02
C VAL A 132 -5.61 -1.35 -9.01
N LEU A 133 -5.94 -0.14 -8.56
CA LEU A 133 -6.34 0.96 -9.43
C LEU A 133 -5.21 1.38 -10.38
N ALA A 134 -3.97 1.43 -9.89
CA ALA A 134 -2.78 1.66 -10.72
C ALA A 134 -2.60 0.57 -11.79
N LEU A 135 -2.78 -0.70 -11.40
CA LEU A 135 -2.68 -1.84 -12.31
C LEU A 135 -3.75 -1.82 -13.40
N ILE A 136 -5.01 -1.62 -13.02
CA ILE A 136 -6.14 -1.56 -13.96
C ILE A 136 -6.01 -0.34 -14.89
N GLY A 137 -5.76 0.84 -14.31
CA GLY A 137 -5.58 2.08 -15.08
C GLY A 137 -4.42 1.97 -16.07
N GLY A 138 -3.29 1.39 -15.65
CA GLY A 138 -2.13 1.16 -16.50
C GLY A 138 -2.37 0.15 -17.62
N THR A 139 -2.87 -1.05 -17.29
CA THR A 139 -3.08 -2.12 -18.28
C THR A 139 -4.13 -1.74 -19.33
N LEU A 140 -5.23 -1.11 -18.92
CA LEU A 140 -6.28 -0.68 -19.83
C LEU A 140 -5.86 0.53 -20.68
N SER A 141 -5.12 1.49 -20.11
CA SER A 141 -4.61 2.65 -20.85
C SER A 141 -3.56 2.27 -21.91
N LEU A 142 -2.79 1.20 -21.69
CA LEU A 142 -1.82 0.71 -22.67
C LEU A 142 -2.50 0.00 -23.85
N LYS A 143 -3.69 -0.58 -23.64
CA LYS A 143 -4.47 -1.27 -24.68
C LYS A 143 -5.30 -0.32 -25.56
N THR A 144 -5.73 0.82 -25.02
CA THR A 144 -6.51 1.81 -25.76
C THR A 144 -5.59 2.63 -26.68
N LYS A 145 -5.69 2.39 -28.00
CA LYS A 145 -4.96 3.15 -29.03
C LYS A 145 -5.46 4.59 -29.09
#